data_AF-A0A1J3D528-F1
#
_entry.id   AF-A0A1J3D528-F1
#
_cell.length_a   1.000
_cell.length_b   1.000
_cell.length_c   1.000
_cell.angle_alpha   90.00
_cell.angle_beta   90.00
_cell.angle_gamma   90.00
#
_symmetry.space_group_name_H-M   'P 1'
#
loop_
_entity.id
_entity.type
_entity.pdbx_description
1 polymer ?
#
loop_
_entity_poly.entity_id
_entity_poly.type
_entity_poly.pdbx_seq_one_letter_code
_entity_poly.pdbx_strand_id
1 'polypeptide(L)'
;SKGLKKNPGASNVEVKGEIHTFLVGDRSHPQSNEIYRELDVLVRKMKELGYVPDSESALHDVEEEDKETHLAVHSEKLAIVFALMNTGGGEEEENSNA
;
A
#
# COMPACT_ATOMS: atom_id res chain seq x y z
N SER A 1 -32.75 11.13 -4.42
CA SER A 1 -32.04 9.88 -4.77
C SER A 1 -31.15 9.50 -3.60
N LYS A 2 -31.38 8.35 -2.93
CA LYS A 2 -30.44 7.83 -1.93
C LYS A 2 -29.22 7.32 -2.72
N GLY A 3 -28.13 8.08 -2.72
CA GLY A 3 -26.91 7.70 -3.41
C GLY A 3 -26.45 6.32 -2.94
N LEU A 4 -26.18 5.43 -3.88
CA LEU A 4 -25.50 4.16 -3.61
C LEU A 4 -24.12 4.52 -3.03
N LYS A 5 -23.95 4.33 -1.72
CA LYS A 5 -22.61 4.35 -1.10
C LYS A 5 -21.87 3.12 -1.63
N LYS A 6 -21.08 3.28 -2.68
CA LYS A 6 -20.09 2.26 -3.05
C LYS A 6 -19.09 2.21 -1.91
N ASN A 7 -18.87 1.02 -1.35
CA ASN A 7 -17.78 0.86 -0.39
C ASN A 7 -16.47 1.16 -1.13
N PRO A 8 -15.55 1.93 -0.53
CA PRO A 8 -14.22 2.12 -1.10
C PRO A 8 -13.54 0.77 -1.28
N GLY A 9 -12.70 0.65 -2.31
CA GLY A 9 -11.85 -0.52 -2.49
C GLY A 9 -10.98 -0.74 -1.25
N ALA A 10 -10.83 -2.01 -0.87
CA ALA A 10 -10.04 -2.41 0.29
C ALA A 10 -9.08 -3.52 -0.13
N SER A 11 -7.90 -3.54 0.48
CA SER A 11 -6.90 -4.59 0.30
C SER A 11 -6.62 -5.23 1.64
N ASN A 12 -6.60 -6.56 1.67
CA ASN A 12 -6.33 -7.34 2.87
C ASN A 12 -5.00 -8.06 2.72
N VAL A 13 -4.26 -8.17 3.81
CA VAL A 13 -3.05 -8.98 3.88
C VAL A 13 -2.97 -9.69 5.21
N GLU A 14 -2.61 -10.96 5.16
CA GLU A 14 -2.41 -11.78 6.35
C GLU A 14 -0.93 -11.82 6.70
N VAL A 15 -0.58 -11.39 7.91
CA VAL A 15 0.79 -11.42 8.42
C VAL A 15 0.76 -11.98 9.83
N LYS A 16 1.57 -13.01 10.09
CA LYS A 16 1.65 -13.68 11.41
C LYS A 16 0.28 -14.16 11.94
N GLY A 17 -0.60 -14.59 11.03
CA GLY A 17 -1.95 -15.07 11.35
C GLY A 17 -2.97 -13.97 11.64
N GLU A 18 -2.63 -12.69 11.47
CA GLU A 18 -3.54 -11.56 11.62
C GLU A 18 -3.89 -10.94 10.25
N ILE A 19 -5.17 -10.63 10.04
CA ILE A 19 -5.64 -9.94 8.84
C ILE A 19 -5.57 -8.43 9.06
N HIS A 20 -4.82 -7.76 8.19
CA HIS A 20 -4.72 -6.30 8.13
C HIS A 20 -5.45 -5.79 6.89
N THR A 21 -6.42 -4.90 7.09
CA THR A 21 -7.22 -4.28 6.04
C THR A 21 -6.77 -2.84 5.83
N PHE A 22 -6.54 -2.47 4.58
CA PHE A 22 -6.18 -1.12 4.17
C PHE A 22 -7.23 -0.56 3.21
N LEU A 23 -7.56 0.71 3.39
CA LEU A 23 -8.35 1.49 2.45
C LEU A 23 -7.47 2.46 1.67
N VAL A 24 -8.02 3.05 0.60
CA VAL A 24 -7.35 4.14 -0.12
C VAL A 24 -7.06 5.29 0.85
N GLY A 25 -5.80 5.71 0.94
CA GLY A 25 -5.38 6.78 1.84
C GLY A 25 -5.42 6.46 3.34
N ASP A 26 -5.55 5.19 3.74
CA ASP A 26 -5.74 4.81 5.14
C ASP A 26 -4.54 5.17 6.05
N ARG A 27 -4.83 5.91 7.13
CA ARG A 27 -3.86 6.31 8.17
C ARG A 27 -4.15 5.69 9.54
N SER A 28 -5.22 4.92 9.68
CA SER A 28 -5.69 4.39 10.95
C SER A 28 -4.81 3.26 11.52
N HIS A 29 -4.06 2.59 10.66
CA HIS A 29 -3.14 1.52 11.08
C HIS A 29 -2.02 2.07 12.00
N PRO A 30 -1.67 1.39 13.12
CA PRO A 30 -0.62 1.85 14.03
C PRO A 30 0.75 2.08 13.38
N GLN A 31 1.05 1.32 12.33
CA GLN A 31 2.29 1.45 11.54
C GLN A 31 2.14 2.36 10.30
N SER A 32 1.07 3.15 10.18
CA SER A 32 0.80 3.97 8.97
C SER A 32 1.98 4.86 8.59
N ASN A 33 2.59 5.58 9.53
CA ASN A 33 3.75 6.43 9.25
C ASN A 33 4.94 5.65 8.66
N GLU A 34 5.18 4.43 9.16
CA GLU A 34 6.26 3.56 8.69
C GLU A 34 5.97 3.04 7.28
N ILE A 35 4.73 2.58 7.04
CA ILE A 35 4.27 2.07 5.75
C ILE A 35 4.44 3.15 4.66
N TYR A 36 4.04 4.39 4.93
CA TYR A 36 4.16 5.45 3.94
C TYR A 36 5.61 5.88 3.70
N ARG A 37 6.46 5.84 4.74
CA ARG A 37 7.89 6.11 4.58
C ARG A 37 8.55 5.05 3.69
N GLU A 38 8.27 3.77 3.94
CA GLU A 38 8.84 2.69 3.12
C GLU A 38 8.26 2.68 1.70
N LEU A 39 7.00 3.07 1.53
CA LEU A 39 6.40 3.27 0.21
C LEU A 39 7.15 4.35 -0.59
N ASP A 40 7.51 5.48 0.01
CA ASP A 40 8.32 6.51 -0.66
C ASP A 40 9.69 5.97 -1.06
N VAL A 41 10.37 5.27 -0.15
CA VAL A 41 11.67 4.62 -0.42
C VAL A 41 11.57 3.64 -1.59
N LEU A 42 10.56 2.77 -1.60
CA LEU A 42 10.36 1.78 -2.65
C LEU A 42 10.05 2.44 -4.00
N VAL A 43 9.18 3.47 -4.01
CA VAL A 43 8.88 4.21 -5.24
C VAL A 43 10.13 4.90 -5.80
N ARG A 44 10.96 5.50 -4.95
CA ARG A 44 12.23 6.11 -5.36
C ARG A 44 13.18 5.08 -5.96
N LYS A 45 13.36 3.93 -5.30
CA LYS A 45 14.17 2.81 -5.82
C LYS A 45 13.64 2.29 -7.16
N MET A 46 12.33 2.10 -7.28
CA MET A 46 11.72 1.66 -8.54
C MET A 46 11.98 2.66 -9.66
N LYS A 47 11.84 3.97 -9.40
CA LYS A 47 12.16 5.02 -10.38
C LYS A 47 13.62 5.00 -10.81
N GLU A 48 14.56 4.79 -9.87
CA GLU A 48 15.99 4.64 -10.17
C GLU A 48 16.27 3.42 -11.08
N LEU A 49 15.47 2.36 -10.98
CA LEU A 49 15.52 1.18 -11.86
C LEU A 49 14.77 1.35 -13.19
N GLY A 50 14.23 2.54 -13.46
CA GLY A 50 13.53 2.85 -14.73
C GLY A 50 12.02 2.59 -14.71
N TYR A 51 11.41 2.35 -13.55
CA TYR A 51 9.95 2.33 -13.44
C TYR A 51 9.37 3.71 -13.71
N VAL A 52 8.49 3.79 -14.72
CA VAL A 52 7.70 4.98 -15.02
C VAL A 52 6.30 4.75 -14.45
N PRO A 53 5.86 5.52 -13.43
CA PRO A 53 4.52 5.38 -12.90
C PRO A 53 3.50 5.73 -13.97
N ASP A 54 2.48 4.89 -14.11
CA ASP A 54 1.35 5.16 -14.99
C ASP A 54 0.49 6.28 -14.37
N SER A 55 0.67 7.50 -14.87
CA SER A 55 0.01 8.70 -14.38
C SER A 55 -1.41 8.89 -14.92
N GLU A 56 -1.84 8.14 -15.94
CA GLU A 56 -3.16 8.34 -16.56
C GLU A 56 -4.31 7.99 -15.61
N SER A 57 -4.16 6.97 -14.77
CA SER A 57 -5.16 6.63 -13.75
C SER A 57 -5.10 7.52 -12.51
N ALA A 58 -3.96 8.17 -12.24
CA ALA A 58 -3.77 9.01 -11.06
C ALA A 58 -4.41 10.38 -11.22
N LEU A 59 -4.54 10.89 -12.46
CA LEU A 59 -5.05 12.23 -12.76
C LEU A 59 -6.55 12.43 -12.47
N HIS A 60 -7.34 11.36 -12.37
CA HIS A 60 -8.77 11.46 -12.08
C HIS A 60 -9.09 11.66 -10.59
N ASP A 61 -8.14 11.38 -9.70
CA ASP A 61 -8.31 11.49 -8.23
C ASP A 61 -7.68 12.79 -7.66
N VAL A 62 -7.17 13.71 -8.52
CA VAL A 62 -6.36 14.88 -8.11
C VAL A 62 -7.17 16.18 -8.00
N GLU A 63 -8.50 16.16 -7.94
CA GLU A 63 -9.25 17.42 -7.84
C GLU A 63 -9.19 18.08 -6.44
N GLU A 64 -8.70 17.42 -5.37
CA GLU A 64 -8.77 18.01 -4.03
C GLU A 64 -7.57 17.86 -3.07
N GLU A 65 -6.37 17.44 -3.50
CA GLU A 65 -5.24 17.43 -2.55
C GLU A 65 -3.94 17.98 -3.13
N ASP A 66 -3.61 19.17 -2.64
CA ASP A 66 -2.44 19.97 -2.93
C ASP A 66 -1.10 19.19 -2.91
N LYS A 67 -0.25 19.57 -3.86
CA LYS A 67 1.22 19.69 -3.79
C LYS A 67 1.90 19.03 -2.58
N GLU A 68 2.13 17.71 -2.64
CA GLU A 68 3.37 17.04 -2.20
C GLU A 68 3.34 15.51 -2.38
N THR A 69 2.18 14.91 -2.63
CA THR A 69 2.04 13.45 -2.70
C THR A 69 1.42 12.96 -4.01
N HIS A 70 2.19 13.00 -5.10
CA HIS A 70 1.84 12.32 -6.36
C HIS A 70 2.09 10.81 -6.29
N LEU A 71 1.51 10.18 -5.28
CA LEU A 71 1.22 8.75 -5.28
C LEU A 71 -0.22 8.66 -4.83
N ALA A 72 -1.15 8.48 -5.76
CA ALA A 72 -2.46 7.94 -5.42
C ALA A 72 -2.21 6.65 -4.63
N VAL A 73 -2.41 6.72 -3.30
CA VAL A 73 -2.05 5.63 -2.40
C VAL A 73 -3.20 4.65 -2.41
N HIS A 74 -3.17 3.77 -3.40
CA HIS A 74 -4.06 2.62 -3.48
C HIS A 74 -3.87 1.75 -2.25
N SER A 75 -4.98 1.20 -1.73
CA SER A 75 -4.98 0.26 -0.60
C SER A 75 -4.02 -0.91 -0.84
N GLU A 76 -3.85 -1.32 -2.09
CA GLU A 76 -2.97 -2.40 -2.53
C GLU A 76 -1.50 -2.10 -2.22
N LYS A 77 -1.05 -0.87 -2.50
CA LYS A 77 0.33 -0.43 -2.23
C LYS A 77 0.60 -0.45 -0.73
N LEU A 78 -0.36 -0.01 0.09
CA LEU A 78 -0.25 -0.05 1.55
C LEU A 78 -0.13 -1.49 2.06
N ALA A 79 -1.00 -2.38 1.57
CA ALA A 79 -0.98 -3.78 1.96
C ALA A 79 0.35 -4.47 1.58
N ILE A 80 0.86 -4.24 0.36
CA ILE A 80 2.14 -4.80 -0.10
C ILE A 80 3.30 -4.30 0.77
N VAL A 81 3.39 -2.99 1.01
CA VAL A 81 4.49 -2.43 1.80
C VAL A 81 4.42 -2.92 3.25
N PHE A 82 3.22 -2.95 3.84
CA PHE A 82 3.03 -3.53 5.16
C PHE A 82 3.50 -4.99 5.21
N ALA A 83 3.15 -5.81 4.21
CA ALA A 83 3.58 -7.20 4.13
C ALA A 83 5.11 -7.27 4.09
N LEU A 84 5.76 -6.58 3.13
CA LEU A 84 7.22 -6.57 2.98
C LEU A 84 7.96 -6.17 4.25
N MET A 85 7.43 -5.20 5.00
CA MET A 85 8.01 -4.76 6.26
C MET A 85 7.91 -5.81 7.37
N ASN A 86 6.85 -6.61 7.40
CA ASN A 86 6.52 -7.48 8.53
C ASN A 86 6.72 -8.98 8.26
N THR A 87 6.98 -9.38 7.01
CA THR A 87 7.23 -10.77 6.62
C THR A 87 8.70 -11.12 6.43
N GLY A 88 9.64 -10.27 6.90
CA GLY A 88 11.07 -10.57 7.02
C GLY A 88 11.66 -11.31 5.82
N GLY A 89 12.15 -10.58 4.81
CA GLY A 89 12.65 -11.10 3.53
C GLY A 89 13.02 -12.59 3.51
N GLY A 90 12.08 -13.43 3.05
CA GLY A 90 12.28 -14.85 2.81
C GLY A 90 12.66 -15.66 4.06
N GLU A 91 11.72 -15.87 4.98
CA GLU A 91 11.69 -17.16 5.65
C GLU A 91 11.27 -18.18 4.58
N GLU A 92 12.27 -18.76 3.89
CA GLU A 92 12.11 -20.13 3.40
C GLU A 92 11.63 -20.92 4.62
N GLU A 93 10.40 -21.44 4.54
CA GLU A 93 9.97 -22.49 5.45
C GLU A 93 10.96 -23.65 5.28
N GLU A 94 12.06 -23.63 6.04
CA GLU A 94 12.78 -24.83 6.40
C GLU A 94 11.77 -25.67 7.16
N ASN A 95 11.08 -26.52 6.41
CA ASN A 95 10.23 -27.58 6.90
C ASN A 95 11.12 -28.59 7.64
N SER A 96 11.59 -28.21 8.82
CA SER A 96 12.17 -29.11 9.80
C SER A 96 11.03 -29.73 10.61
N ASN A 97 10.52 -30.85 10.12
CA ASN A 97 9.95 -31.92 10.93
C ASN A 97 10.16 -33.19 10.09
N ALA A 98 11.24 -33.92 10.37
CA ALA A 98 11.29 -35.04 11.31
C ALA A 98 10.78 -36.34 10.67
#